data_AF-A0A088TLX0-F1
#
_entry.id   AF-A0A088TLX0-F1
#
_cell.length_a   1.000
_cell.length_b   1.000
_cell.length_c   1.000
_cell.angle_alpha   90.00
_cell.angle_beta   90.00
_cell.angle_gamma   90.00
#
_symmetry.space_group_name_H-M   'P 1'
#
loop_
_entity.id
_entity.type
_entity.pdbx_description
1 polymer ?
#
loop_
_entity_poly.entity_id
_entity_poly.type
_entity_poly.pdbx_seq_one_letter_code
_entity_poly.pdbx_strand_id
1 'polypeptide(L)'
;MGKKYISDNLDMLRKQRDEKILGGYRDNVAKTYKFIENLIADSSKEYCNPKHSEISKAVFGNELGEAKIRGYLKDLKKSDYLSNEGAGMERQIKLLKPLDF
;
A
#
# COMPACT_ATOMS: atom_id res chain seq x y z
N MET A 1 16.37 3.17 -41.46
CA MET A 1 16.06 4.02 -40.29
C MET A 1 14.73 3.71 -39.58
N GLY A 2 13.78 2.93 -40.16
CA GLY A 2 12.46 2.72 -39.54
C GLY A 2 12.36 1.76 -38.34
N LYS A 3 13.23 0.74 -38.22
CA LYS A 3 13.12 -0.26 -37.13
C LYS A 3 13.57 0.26 -35.76
N LYS A 4 14.56 1.17 -35.72
CA LYS A 4 15.11 1.73 -34.47
C LYS A 4 14.10 2.68 -33.79
N TYR A 5 13.42 3.50 -34.59
CA TYR A 5 12.39 4.43 -34.13
C TYR A 5 11.17 3.74 -33.49
N ILE A 6 10.77 2.58 -34.03
CA ILE A 6 9.65 1.80 -33.47
C ILE A 6 10.05 1.16 -32.12
N SER A 7 11.29 0.66 -32.00
CA SER A 7 11.81 0.09 -30.74
C SER A 7 11.87 1.12 -29.62
N ASP A 8 12.44 2.30 -29.89
CA ASP A 8 12.61 3.35 -28.89
C ASP A 8 11.26 3.86 -28.36
N ASN A 9 10.24 3.95 -29.24
CA ASN A 9 8.88 4.33 -28.86
C ASN A 9 8.19 3.25 -28.00
N LEU A 10 8.40 1.97 -28.29
CA LEU A 10 7.83 0.88 -27.48
C LEU A 10 8.42 0.86 -26.07
N ASP A 11 9.72 1.11 -25.92
CA ASP A 11 10.37 1.16 -24.62
C ASP A 11 9.96 2.40 -23.80
N MET A 12 9.73 3.54 -24.46
CA MET A 12 9.15 4.72 -23.82
C MET A 12 7.73 4.45 -23.30
N LEU A 13 6.88 3.81 -24.11
CA LEU A 13 5.51 3.44 -23.68
C LEU A 13 5.52 2.42 -22.53
N ARG A 14 6.46 1.46 -22.52
CA ARG A 14 6.64 0.52 -21.40
C ARG A 14 7.03 1.25 -20.13
N LYS A 15 8.01 2.16 -20.18
CA LYS A 15 8.42 2.97 -19.02
C LYS A 15 7.27 3.80 -18.48
N GLN A 16 6.52 4.50 -19.34
CA GLN A 16 5.35 5.28 -18.91
C GLN A 16 4.27 4.40 -18.27
N ARG A 17 4.01 3.22 -18.82
CA ARG A 17 3.10 2.24 -18.23
C ARG A 17 3.58 1.80 -16.86
N ASP A 18 4.85 1.43 -16.74
CA ASP A 18 5.43 0.93 -15.51
C ASP A 18 5.47 2.03 -14.43
N GLU A 19 5.81 3.27 -14.79
CA GLU A 19 5.69 4.45 -13.92
C GLU A 19 4.26 4.71 -13.46
N LYS A 20 3.27 4.60 -14.36
CA LYS A 20 1.85 4.75 -14.01
C LYS A 20 1.36 3.64 -13.08
N ILE A 21 1.80 2.40 -13.32
CA ILE A 21 1.50 1.24 -12.46
C ILE A 21 2.16 1.43 -11.09
N LEU A 22 3.42 1.86 -11.05
CA LEU A 22 4.17 2.14 -9.82
C LEU A 22 3.55 3.30 -9.04
N GLY A 23 3.13 4.37 -9.72
CA GLY A 23 2.41 5.50 -9.12
C GLY A 23 1.11 5.03 -8.46
N GLY A 24 0.29 4.26 -9.19
CA GLY A 24 -0.92 3.68 -8.63
C GLY A 24 -0.66 2.71 -7.48
N TYR A 25 0.45 1.97 -7.50
CA TYR A 25 0.85 1.09 -6.39
C TYR A 25 1.21 1.90 -5.15
N ARG A 26 2.13 2.87 -5.29
CA ARG A 26 2.59 3.73 -4.19
C ARG A 26 1.44 4.51 -3.57
N ASP A 27 0.53 5.04 -4.37
CA ASP A 27 -0.65 5.74 -3.89
C ASP A 27 -1.53 4.85 -3.02
N ASN A 28 -1.73 3.60 -3.44
CA ASN A 28 -2.54 2.65 -2.67
C ASN A 28 -1.86 2.19 -1.38
N VAL A 29 -0.53 2.04 -1.39
CA VAL A 29 0.27 1.79 -0.18
C VAL A 29 0.19 2.99 0.78
N ALA A 30 0.33 4.21 0.28
CA ALA A 30 0.21 5.43 1.06
C ALA A 30 -1.19 5.60 1.67
N LYS A 31 -2.26 5.33 0.90
CA LYS A 31 -3.64 5.31 1.41
C LYS A 31 -3.83 4.25 2.51
N THR A 32 -3.22 3.08 2.35
CA THR A 32 -3.24 2.00 3.35
C THR A 32 -2.60 2.48 4.65
N TYR A 33 -1.41 3.10 4.57
CA TYR A 33 -0.72 3.68 5.71
C TYR A 33 -1.56 4.76 6.40
N LYS A 34 -2.07 5.75 5.65
CA LYS A 34 -2.88 6.85 6.20
C LYS A 34 -4.15 6.36 6.88
N PHE A 35 -4.78 5.32 6.36
CA PHE A 35 -5.96 4.72 7.01
C PHE A 35 -5.61 4.13 8.38
N ILE A 36 -4.47 3.44 8.50
CA ILE A 36 -3.97 2.89 9.76
C ILE A 36 -3.63 4.01 10.75
N GLU A 37 -2.97 5.06 10.28
CA GLU A 37 -2.63 6.25 11.05
C GLU A 37 -3.87 6.91 11.66
N ASN A 38 -4.90 7.14 10.84
CA ASN A 38 -6.17 7.71 11.30
C ASN A 38 -6.86 6.80 12.34
N LEU A 39 -6.90 5.49 12.13
CA LEU A 39 -7.50 4.56 13.10
C LEU A 39 -6.79 4.59 14.46
N ILE A 40 -5.46 4.68 14.45
CA ILE A 40 -4.66 4.78 15.68
C ILE A 40 -4.98 6.11 16.38
N ALA A 41 -4.96 7.22 15.65
CA ALA A 41 -5.29 8.54 16.17
C ALA A 41 -6.71 8.60 16.78
N ASP A 42 -7.70 8.02 16.11
CA ASP A 42 -9.10 8.02 16.58
C ASP A 42 -9.31 7.12 17.81
N SER A 43 -8.53 6.05 17.93
CA SER A 43 -8.73 5.03 18.99
C SER A 43 -8.04 5.36 20.32
N SER A 44 -7.23 6.42 20.39
CA SER A 44 -6.35 6.75 21.54
C SER A 44 -5.44 5.60 21.99
N LYS A 45 -5.22 4.60 21.12
CA LYS A 45 -4.31 3.47 21.35
C LYS A 45 -3.07 3.63 20.49
N GLU A 46 -1.97 3.03 20.91
CA GLU A 46 -0.74 2.99 20.12
C GLU A 46 -0.79 1.96 18.96
N TYR A 47 -1.89 1.19 18.85
CA TYR A 47 -2.05 0.13 17.86
C TYR A 47 -3.49 0.03 17.38
N CYS A 48 -3.68 -0.59 16.22
CA CYS A 48 -5.00 -0.97 15.70
C CYS A 48 -5.02 -2.42 15.19
N ASN A 49 -6.22 -2.98 15.00
CA ASN A 49 -6.41 -4.30 14.39
C ASN A 49 -7.55 -4.31 13.36
N PRO A 50 -7.45 -3.51 12.27
CA PRO A 50 -8.46 -3.52 11.23
C PRO A 50 -8.42 -4.83 10.44
N LYS A 51 -9.60 -5.29 10.03
CA LYS A 51 -9.73 -6.37 9.04
C LYS A 51 -9.18 -5.88 7.70
N HIS A 52 -8.63 -6.81 6.91
CA HIS A 52 -8.18 -6.47 5.56
C HIS A 52 -9.32 -5.95 4.68
N SER A 53 -10.55 -6.44 4.88
CA SER A 53 -11.75 -5.97 4.18
C SER A 53 -12.04 -4.49 4.44
N GLU A 54 -11.90 -4.04 5.69
CA GLU A 54 -12.10 -2.63 6.09
C GLU A 54 -11.08 -1.72 5.41
N ILE A 55 -9.81 -2.11 5.44
CA ILE A 55 -8.75 -1.37 4.75
C ILE A 55 -9.01 -1.38 3.23
N SER A 56 -9.39 -2.52 2.66
CA SER A 56 -9.71 -2.64 1.23
C SER A 56 -10.83 -1.69 0.84
N LYS A 57 -11.89 -1.62 1.66
CA LYS A 57 -13.02 -0.71 1.44
C LYS A 57 -12.57 0.74 1.50
N ALA A 58 -11.67 1.10 2.42
CA ALA A 58 -11.13 2.45 2.52
C ALA A 58 -10.22 2.83 1.32
N VAL A 59 -9.41 1.90 0.83
CA VAL A 59 -8.42 2.16 -0.24
C VAL A 59 -9.05 2.09 -1.64
N PHE A 60 -9.93 1.12 -1.86
CA PHE A 60 -10.49 0.78 -3.19
C PHE A 60 -12.00 1.01 -3.31
N GLY A 61 -12.70 1.35 -2.24
CA GLY A 61 -14.16 1.48 -2.21
C GLY A 61 -14.91 0.14 -2.16
N ASN A 62 -14.21 -1.00 -2.06
CA ASN A 62 -14.80 -2.33 -2.01
C ASN A 62 -13.91 -3.33 -1.24
N GLU A 63 -14.46 -4.48 -0.89
CA GLU A 63 -13.78 -5.52 -0.10
C GLU A 63 -12.97 -6.53 -0.96
N LEU A 64 -13.03 -6.41 -2.30
CA LEU A 64 -12.38 -7.38 -3.21
C LEU A 64 -10.85 -7.24 -3.26
N GLY A 65 -10.31 -6.17 -2.70
CA GLY A 65 -8.88 -5.83 -2.71
C GLY A 65 -8.07 -6.41 -1.54
N GLU A 66 -8.62 -7.27 -0.69
CA GLU A 66 -7.94 -7.81 0.49
C GLU A 66 -6.56 -8.44 0.21
N ALA A 67 -6.43 -9.15 -0.91
CA ALA A 67 -5.16 -9.76 -1.31
C ALA A 67 -4.07 -8.68 -1.55
N LYS A 68 -4.45 -7.54 -2.15
CA LYS A 68 -3.55 -6.40 -2.38
C LYS A 68 -3.19 -5.72 -1.06
N ILE A 69 -4.17 -5.54 -0.16
CA ILE A 69 -3.93 -4.98 1.18
C ILE A 69 -2.90 -5.82 1.96
N ARG A 70 -2.99 -7.15 1.91
CA ARG A 70 -1.97 -8.02 2.52
C ARG A 70 -0.58 -7.77 1.95
N GLY A 71 -0.46 -7.54 0.65
CA GLY A 71 0.78 -7.15 -0.01
C GLY A 71 1.31 -5.81 0.52
N TYR A 72 0.47 -4.79 0.53
CA TYR A 72 0.86 -3.44 0.98
C TYR A 72 1.33 -3.43 2.43
N LEU A 73 0.61 -4.12 3.33
CA LEU A 73 1.00 -4.25 4.73
C LEU A 73 2.34 -4.98 4.89
N LYS A 74 2.59 -6.00 4.06
CA LYS A 74 3.87 -6.72 4.06
C LYS A 74 5.01 -5.80 3.63
N ASP A 75 4.80 -4.95 2.64
CA ASP A 75 5.81 -4.03 2.14
C ASP A 75 6.08 -2.88 3.12
N LEU A 76 5.03 -2.33 3.75
CA LEU A 76 5.17 -1.35 4.83
C LEU A 76 5.92 -1.94 6.02
N LYS A 77 5.66 -3.20 6.38
CA LYS A 77 6.41 -3.92 7.42
C LYS A 77 7.87 -4.11 7.03
N LYS A 78 8.14 -4.55 5.79
CA LYS A 78 9.51 -4.77 5.29
C LYS A 78 10.34 -3.48 5.21
N SER A 79 9.67 -2.35 5.07
CA SER A 79 10.31 -1.02 4.97
C SER A 79 10.31 -0.28 6.31
N ASP A 80 9.99 -0.98 7.40
CA ASP A 80 9.98 -0.50 8.79
C ASP A 80 9.04 0.70 9.03
N TYR A 81 7.97 0.86 8.25
CA TYR A 81 6.94 1.88 8.53
C TYR A 81 5.95 1.42 9.58
N LEU A 82 5.72 0.12 9.69
CA LEU A 82 4.83 -0.47 10.68
C LEU A 82 5.38 -1.77 11.24
N SER A 83 4.97 -2.10 12.46
CA SER A 83 5.04 -3.48 12.96
C SER A 83 3.66 -4.12 12.85
N ASN A 84 3.67 -5.44 12.63
CA ASN A 84 2.46 -6.27 12.63
C ASN A 84 2.82 -7.52 13.43
N GLU A 85 2.35 -7.56 14.67
CA GLU A 85 2.61 -8.57 15.69
C GLU A 85 1.32 -9.32 16.01
N GLY A 86 1.43 -10.55 16.52
CA GLY A 86 0.27 -11.39 16.82
C GLY A 86 -0.45 -11.96 15.58
N ALA A 87 -1.52 -12.70 15.82
CA ALA A 87 -2.36 -13.31 14.78
C ALA A 87 -3.84 -13.26 15.14
N GLY A 88 -4.71 -13.25 14.14
CA GLY A 88 -6.16 -13.23 14.33
C GLY A 88 -6.63 -12.03 15.16
N MET A 89 -7.28 -12.29 16.30
CA MET A 89 -7.80 -11.24 17.19
C MET A 89 -6.70 -10.54 18.01
N GLU A 90 -5.56 -11.19 18.20
CA GLU A 90 -4.42 -10.62 18.93
C GLU A 90 -3.49 -9.81 18.02
N ARG A 91 -3.83 -9.71 16.74
CA ARG A 91 -3.03 -8.95 15.79
C ARG A 91 -2.98 -7.48 16.20
N GLN A 92 -1.79 -6.89 16.20
CA GLN A 92 -1.57 -5.48 16.49
C GLN A 92 -0.72 -4.86 15.38
N ILE A 93 -1.26 -3.82 14.75
CA ILE A 93 -0.53 -2.97 13.82
C ILE A 93 -0.12 -1.70 14.55
N LYS A 94 1.17 -1.38 14.55
CA LYS A 94 1.73 -0.14 15.12
C LYS A 94 2.50 0.61 14.06
N LEU A 95 2.45 1.93 14.06
CA LEU A 95 3.29 2.75 13.19
C LEU A 95 4.63 3.02 13.88
N LEU A 96 5.72 2.86 13.13
CA LEU A 96 7.08 2.99 13.66
C LEU A 96 7.71 4.34 13.30
N LYS A 97 7.37 4.88 12.12
CA LYS A 97 7.87 6.16 11.61
C LYS A 97 6.87 6.74 10.59
N PRO A 98 6.82 8.07 10.43
CA PRO A 98 5.97 8.72 9.43
C PRO A 98 6.33 8.30 8.00
N LEU A 99 5.36 8.41 7.09
CA LEU A 99 5.56 8.15 5.66
C LEU A 99 6.39 9.27 5.01
N ASP A 100 7.42 8.93 4.24
CA ASP A 100 8.44 9.87 3.74
C ASP A 100 8.85 9.67 2.25
N PHE A 101 8.06 8.93 1.45
CA PHE A 101 8.36 8.65 0.03
C PHE A 101 7.35 9.21 -0.96
#